data_AF-A0A3R7EC12-F1
#
_entry.id   AF-A0A3R7EC12-F1
#
_cell.length_a   1.000
_cell.length_b   1.000
_cell.length_c   1.000
_cell.angle_alpha   90.00
_cell.angle_beta   90.00
_cell.angle_gamma   90.00
#
_symmetry.space_group_name_H-M   'P 1'
#
loop_
_entity.id
_entity.type
_entity.pdbx_description
1 polymer ?
#
loop_
_entity_poly.entity_id
_entity_poly.type
_entity_poly.pdbx_seq_one_letter_code
_entity_poly.pdbx_strand_id
1 'polypeptide(L)' 'MTILLDDRNAWIWVVVEDVSGISEARSKAIAREYDDLEDLRESDRERLESVPDIGEQRADAVLERVRE' A
#
# COMPACT_ATOMS: atom_id res chain seq x y z
N MET A 1 -22.63 5.23 -4.44
CA MET A 1 -21.54 5.99 -3.79
C MET A 1 -20.28 5.16 -3.96
N THR A 2 -19.66 5.26 -5.14
CA THR A 2 -18.45 4.52 -5.50
C THR A 2 -17.30 5.45 -5.25
N ILE A 3 -16.42 5.07 -4.33
CA ILE A 3 -15.17 5.76 -4.10
C ILE A 3 -14.37 5.54 -5.38
N LEU A 4 -14.25 6.59 -6.19
CA LEU A 4 -13.38 6.62 -7.34
C LEU A 4 -11.95 6.62 -6.76
N LEU A 5 -11.44 5.44 -6.42
CA LEU A 5 -10.00 5.25 -6.38
C LEU A 5 -9.60 5.47 -7.83
N ASP A 6 -9.03 6.63 -8.16
CA ASP A 6 -8.47 6.93 -9.47
C ASP A 6 -7.75 5.68 -10.00
N ASP A 7 -7.94 5.32 -11.27
CA ASP A 7 -7.42 4.08 -11.87
C ASP A 7 -5.92 3.83 -11.62
N ARG A 8 -5.17 4.89 -11.32
CA ARG A 8 -3.78 4.90 -10.86
C ARG A 8 -3.56 4.24 -9.49
N ASN A 9 -4.42 4.56 -8.54
CA ASN A 9 -4.43 4.02 -7.20
C ASN A 9 -4.93 2.55 -7.15
N ALA A 10 -5.74 2.17 -8.14
CA ALA A 10 -6.23 0.79 -8.27
C ALA A 10 -5.08 -0.23 -8.44
N TRP A 11 -3.94 0.18 -9.01
CA TRP A 11 -2.76 -0.68 -9.14
C TRP A 11 -2.04 -0.95 -7.81
N ILE A 12 -2.04 0.01 -6.89
CA ILE A 12 -1.45 -0.17 -5.55
C ILE A 12 -2.13 -1.32 -4.83
N TRP A 13 -3.47 -1.34 -4.86
CA TRP A 13 -4.25 -2.41 -4.23
C TRP A 13 -3.89 -3.80 -4.78
N VAL A 14 -3.75 -3.94 -6.10
CA VAL A 14 -3.43 -5.23 -6.76
C VAL A 14 -2.03 -5.71 -6.40
N VAL A 15 -1.03 -4.82 -6.41
CA VAL A 15 0.37 -5.19 -6.11
C VAL A 15 0.56 -5.51 -4.63
N VAL A 16 -0.12 -4.77 -3.75
CA VAL A 16 0.03 -4.91 -2.29
C VAL A 16 -0.82 -6.04 -1.72
N GLU A 17 -1.94 -6.41 -2.34
CA GLU A 17 -2.74 -7.58 -1.92
C GLU A 17 -1.99 -8.91 -2.07
N ASP A 18 -1.02 -8.99 -2.99
CA ASP A 18 -0.15 -10.16 -3.17
C ASP A 18 0.85 -10.35 -2.01
N VAL A 19 1.04 -9.34 -1.17
CA VAL A 19 1.91 -9.43 0.02
C VAL A 19 1.23 -10.29 1.08
N SER A 20 1.84 -11.44 1.36
CA SER A 20 1.34 -12.40 2.35
C SER A 20 1.06 -11.73 3.71
N GLY A 21 -0.21 -11.75 4.11
CA GLY A 21 -0.64 -11.18 5.38
C GLY A 21 -1.20 -9.77 5.30
N ILE A 22 -1.22 -9.12 4.13
CA ILE A 22 -2.02 -7.93 3.87
C ILE A 22 -3.45 -8.36 3.49
N SER A 23 -4.46 -7.65 4.00
CA SER A 23 -5.87 -7.89 3.65
C SER A 23 -6.37 -6.79 2.72
N GLU A 24 -7.43 -7.05 1.96
CA GLU A 24 -8.07 -6.07 1.05
C GLU A 24 -8.29 -4.70 1.71
N ALA A 25 -8.78 -4.68 2.96
CA ALA A 25 -8.99 -3.45 3.72
C ALA A 25 -7.70 -2.65 3.98
N ARG A 26 -6.58 -3.35 4.20
CA ARG A 26 -5.26 -2.74 4.43
C ARG A 26 -4.65 -2.26 3.12
N SER A 27 -4.75 -3.05 2.05
CA SER A 27 -4.36 -2.62 0.71
C SER A 27 -5.12 -1.35 0.28
N LYS A 28 -6.43 -1.24 0.59
CA LYS A 28 -7.23 -0.03 0.37
C LYS A 28 -6.83 1.14 1.29
N ALA A 29 -6.38 0.88 2.50
CA ALA A 29 -5.89 1.91 3.41
C ALA A 29 -4.56 2.50 2.93
N ILE A 30 -3.64 1.64 2.46
CA ILE A 30 -2.39 2.05 1.82
C ILE A 30 -2.71 2.85 0.55
N ALA A 31 -3.55 2.33 -0.34
CA ALA A 31 -4.01 3.06 -1.52
C ALA A 31 -4.54 4.47 -1.17
N ARG A 32 -5.21 4.68 -0.03
CA ARG A 32 -5.67 6.03 0.34
C ARG A 32 -4.58 6.98 0.83
N GLU A 33 -3.46 6.46 1.33
CA GLU A 33 -2.34 7.26 1.84
C GLU A 33 -1.33 7.67 0.75
N TYR A 34 -1.36 6.99 -0.39
CA TYR A 34 -0.42 7.15 -1.48
C TYR A 34 -1.16 7.50 -2.77
N ASP A 35 -0.66 8.48 -3.52
CA ASP A 35 -1.28 8.90 -4.79
C ASP A 35 -1.08 7.84 -5.87
N ASP A 36 0.09 7.20 -5.90
CA ASP A 36 0.54 6.30 -6.96
C ASP A 36 1.54 5.25 -6.45
N LEU A 37 1.78 4.19 -7.25
CA LEU A 37 2.74 3.14 -6.90
C LEU A 37 4.19 3.67 -6.80
N GLU A 38 4.51 4.72 -7.55
CA GLU A 38 5.80 5.41 -7.46
C GLU A 38 5.96 6.13 -6.10
N ASP A 39 4.93 6.83 -5.63
CA ASP A 39 4.91 7.48 -4.30
C ASP A 39 5.09 6.44 -3.17
N LEU A 40 4.45 5.27 -3.30
CA LEU A 40 4.65 4.16 -2.37
C LEU A 40 6.09 3.60 -2.42
N ARG A 41 6.67 3.48 -3.61
CA ARG A 41 8.02 2.94 -3.82
C ARG A 41 9.11 3.85 -3.27
N GLU A 42 8.95 5.16 -3.45
CA GLU A 42 9.84 6.20 -2.92
C GLU A 42 9.67 6.45 -1.43
N SER A 43 8.59 5.94 -0.82
CA SER A 43 8.31 6.17 0.58
C SER A 43 9.19 5.42 1.56
N ASP A 44 9.25 5.94 2.78
CA ASP A 44 9.95 5.31 3.90
C ASP A 44 9.02 4.40 4.71
N ARG A 45 9.63 3.42 5.38
CA ARG A 45 8.93 2.45 6.22
C ARG A 45 8.05 3.12 7.27
N GLU A 46 8.56 4.17 7.92
CA GLU A 46 7.82 4.94 8.95
C GLU A 46 6.49 5.51 8.44
N ARG A 47 6.41 5.92 7.16
CA ARG A 47 5.17 6.43 6.59
C ARG A 47 4.16 5.32 6.38
N LEU A 48 4.60 4.16 5.90
CA LEU A 48 3.77 2.95 5.80
C LEU A 48 3.27 2.48 7.18
N GLU A 49 4.12 2.57 8.21
CA GLU A 49 3.73 2.26 9.60
C GLU A 49 2.70 3.24 10.18
N SER A 50 2.53 4.41 9.56
CA SER A 50 1.45 5.34 9.91
C SER A 50 0.06 4.82 9.51
N VAL A 51 0.01 3.90 8.54
CA VAL A 51 -1.24 3.25 8.13
C VAL A 51 -1.72 2.32 9.26
N PRO A 52 -2.97 2.43 9.70
CA PRO A 52 -3.51 1.57 10.75
C PRO A 52 -3.30 0.09 10.44
N ASP A 53 -2.81 -0.66 11.44
CA ASP A 53 -2.58 -2.10 11.31
C ASP A 53 -1.50 -2.45 10.26
N ILE A 54 -0.58 -1.53 9.96
CA ILE A 54 0.68 -1.81 9.28
C ILE A 54 1.81 -1.63 10.30
N GLY A 55 2.40 -2.74 10.74
CA GLY A 55 3.60 -2.71 11.57
C GLY A 55 4.86 -2.92 10.74
N GLU A 56 6.02 -2.69 11.35
CA GLU A 56 7.37 -2.84 10.76
C GLU A 56 7.49 -3.98 9.74
N GLN A 57 7.21 -5.24 10.12
CA GLN A 57 7.35 -6.40 9.23
C GLN A 57 6.48 -6.30 7.95
N ARG A 58 5.29 -5.72 8.06
CA ARG A 58 4.38 -5.56 6.91
C ARG A 58 4.81 -4.40 6.03
N ALA A 59 5.27 -3.30 6.64
CA ALA A 59 5.81 -2.17 5.91
C ALA A 59 7.03 -2.59 5.08
N ASP A 60 7.94 -3.38 5.67
CA ASP A 60 9.10 -3.92 4.96
C ASP A 60 8.69 -4.80 3.78
N ALA A 61 7.80 -5.77 4.00
CA ALA A 61 7.33 -6.68 2.95
C ALA A 61 6.62 -5.94 1.79
N VAL A 62 5.87 -4.87 2.09
CA VAL A 62 5.26 -4.02 1.06
C VAL A 62 6.32 -3.26 0.27
N LEU A 63 7.30 -2.65 0.95
CA LEU A 63 8.38 -1.92 0.30
C LEU A 63 9.25 -2.83 -0.57
N GLU A 64 9.59 -4.03 -0.10
CA GLU A 64 10.31 -5.04 -0.89
C GLU A 64 9.52 -5.38 -2.16
N ARG A 65 8.23 -5.68 -2.02
CA ARG A 65 7.37 -6.08 -3.15
C ARG A 65 7.16 -5.01 -4.21
N VAL A 66 7.15 -3.74 -3.84
CA VAL A 66 6.98 -2.62 -4.78
C VAL A 66 8.31 -2.10 -5.35
N ARG A 67 9.45 -2.53 -4.77
CA ARG A 67 10.79 -2.14 -5.21
C ARG A 67 11.50 -3.16 -6.08
N GLU A 68 11.07 -4.43 -6.08
CA GLU A 68 11.39 -5.43 -7.11
C GLU A 68 11.12 -4.90 -8.53
#